data_AF-A0A8T7FDX8-F1
#
_entry.id   AF-A0A8T7FDX8-F1
#
_cell.length_a   1.000
_cell.length_b   1.000
_cell.length_c   1.000
_cell.angle_alpha   90.00
_cell.angle_beta   90.00
_cell.angle_gamma   90.00
#
_symmetry.space_group_name_H-M   'P 1'
#
loop_
_entity.id
_entity.type
_entity.pdbx_description
1 polymer ?
#
loop_
_entity_poly.entity_id
_entity_poly.type
_entity_poly.pdbx_seq_one_letter_code
_entity_poly.pdbx_strand_id
1 'polypeptide(L)'
;MGSVYRARDLHFPNVVKLVAVKEMVNLAPDPLVRQTIVQNFEREANLLATLNHPSIPRIYDYFSQDDRSYLVLEFIHGKDLEAIITDTDGFLLEEQALTWGIELCDVLSYLHGHKPDPIIFRDMKPSNVMVNHNGDIILVDFGIAKTFQTGVKGTMIGTEGYSPPEQYRGEATPLADIYALGATLHHTLTRRDPRLEPPFSFNERPIRKMNPAVSPELEAVINTALQYNVEDRYPTAGDMKEALLNAGRKTGMLTRMPTASLQASAVKPLWTFSCEDEIRGTPAIHRGTVFIGSYDNNLYAINAADGKFQWKYPTEGGVVTRPAVFEDNVYFGSEDRRLHVVGARSGKVVWTYYTEGPVRSSPRIAEGHIFFGSDDHYLHAVNVNTGRAAWKFETTFPVRSTPFVANELVYVGNEGGDFYAVDFRGEMKWRFQAKRAVTSSPIAVGQAVYFGSMDNTLYALDARSGWIVWRFRLGKGSIVTPALAENVIVTGAADGFIYAVDAQSARELWRFRTDHQVSGSPVIYRDSVYCGSVDGQVYCLEYRTGRLRWKFATKGAITGTPLVYDDIVYIGSTDHQIYALLA
;
A
#
# COMPACT_ATOMS: atom_id res chain seq x y z
N MET A 1 18.03 -26.47 24.33
CA MET A 1 16.67 -25.87 24.42
C MET A 1 16.86 -24.38 24.55
N GLY A 2 16.14 -23.61 23.73
CA GLY A 2 16.15 -22.15 23.76
C GLY A 2 15.00 -21.60 24.60
N SER A 3 15.03 -20.29 24.86
CA SER A 3 13.95 -19.55 25.55
C SER A 3 13.62 -18.30 24.76
N VAL A 4 12.37 -17.84 24.80
CA VAL A 4 11.97 -16.55 24.21
C VAL A 4 11.62 -15.59 25.33
N TYR A 5 12.30 -14.45 25.36
CA TYR A 5 12.12 -13.41 26.37
C TYR A 5 11.40 -12.21 25.77
N ARG A 6 10.49 -11.60 26.53
CA ARG A 6 10.00 -10.25 26.24
C ARG A 6 10.97 -9.24 26.85
N ALA A 7 11.60 -8.41 26.02
CA ALA A 7 12.57 -7.42 26.45
C ALA A 7 12.19 -6.00 25.97
N ARG A 8 12.88 -5.00 26.51
CA ARG A 8 12.76 -3.59 26.10
C ARG A 8 14.05 -3.15 25.42
N ASP A 9 13.94 -2.59 24.23
CA ASP A 9 15.07 -1.98 23.52
C ASP A 9 15.44 -0.64 24.18
N LEU A 10 16.65 -0.55 24.74
CA LEU A 10 17.12 0.59 25.52
C LEU A 10 17.77 1.69 24.66
N HIS A 11 17.95 1.49 23.35
CA HIS A 11 18.42 2.54 22.44
C HIS A 11 17.42 3.71 22.33
N PHE A 12 16.16 3.46 22.69
CA PHE A 12 15.08 4.44 22.72
C PHE A 12 14.67 4.75 24.17
N PRO A 13 15.44 5.55 24.93
CA PRO A 13 15.21 5.75 26.36
C PRO A 13 13.83 6.34 26.69
N ASN A 14 13.30 7.17 25.80
CA ASN A 14 12.03 7.89 25.98
C ASN A 14 10.81 7.13 25.44
N VAL A 15 10.98 5.93 24.88
CA VAL A 15 9.89 5.10 24.33
C VAL A 15 10.00 3.69 24.88
N VAL A 16 8.86 3.04 25.13
CA VAL A 16 8.83 1.61 25.47
C VAL A 16 8.72 0.82 24.18
N LYS A 17 9.86 0.50 23.58
CA LYS A 17 9.91 -0.39 22.42
C LYS A 17 10.12 -1.82 22.90
N LEU A 18 9.08 -2.66 22.79
CA LEU A 18 9.15 -4.07 23.17
C LEU A 18 9.73 -4.89 22.01
N VAL A 19 10.55 -5.88 22.35
CA VAL A 19 11.17 -6.82 21.42
C VAL A 19 11.06 -8.23 21.98
N ALA A 20 11.02 -9.22 21.10
CA ALA A 20 11.16 -10.63 21.45
C ALA A 20 12.63 -11.02 21.28
N VAL A 21 13.27 -11.57 22.32
CA VAL A 21 14.65 -12.04 22.27
C VAL A 21 14.64 -13.55 22.38
N LYS A 22 14.97 -14.22 21.27
CA LYS A 22 15.08 -15.67 21.21
C LYS A 22 16.51 -16.09 21.54
N GLU A 23 16.67 -16.82 22.62
CA GLU A 23 17.93 -17.40 23.08
C GLU A 23 18.09 -18.83 22.58
N MET A 24 19.31 -19.18 22.17
CA MET A 24 19.70 -20.50 21.71
C MET A 24 21.00 -20.92 22.41
N VAL A 25 20.93 -21.98 23.22
CA VAL A 25 22.08 -22.48 23.99
C VAL A 25 22.87 -23.48 23.15
N ASN A 26 24.18 -23.27 23.06
CA ASN A 26 25.12 -24.10 22.33
C ASN A 26 25.93 -24.98 23.30
N LEU A 27 25.42 -26.19 23.56
CA LEU A 27 26.02 -27.15 24.52
C LEU A 27 27.01 -28.13 23.87
N ALA A 28 27.49 -27.87 22.65
CA ALA A 28 28.41 -28.78 21.98
C ALA A 28 29.75 -28.83 22.76
N PRO A 29 30.21 -30.03 23.17
CA PRO A 29 31.44 -30.18 23.95
C PRO A 29 32.70 -29.95 23.11
N ASP A 30 32.60 -30.10 21.78
CA ASP A 30 33.67 -29.86 20.84
C ASP A 30 33.67 -28.39 20.37
N PRO A 31 34.76 -27.63 20.56
CA PRO A 31 34.89 -26.25 20.09
C PRO A 31 34.63 -26.06 18.58
N LEU A 32 35.00 -27.04 17.74
CA LEU A 32 34.80 -26.96 16.30
C LEU A 32 33.30 -27.06 15.94
N VAL A 33 32.60 -27.98 16.61
CA VAL A 33 31.15 -28.14 16.46
C VAL A 33 30.42 -26.89 16.96
N ARG A 34 30.87 -26.32 18.08
CA ARG A 34 30.34 -25.06 18.62
C ARG A 34 30.49 -23.92 17.60
N GLN A 35 31.65 -23.78 16.96
CA GLN A 35 31.89 -22.77 15.93
C GLN A 35 30.99 -22.96 14.71
N THR A 36 30.80 -24.20 14.25
CA THR A 36 29.88 -24.51 13.14
C THR A 36 28.43 -24.15 13.48
N ILE A 37 27.98 -24.38 14.72
CA ILE A 37 26.63 -24.01 15.16
C ILE A 37 26.43 -22.49 15.12
N VAL A 38 27.41 -21.71 15.59
CA VAL A 38 27.36 -20.24 15.54
C VAL A 38 27.33 -19.74 14.10
N GLN A 39 28.19 -20.27 13.23
CA GLN A 39 28.21 -19.90 11.81
C GLN A 39 26.88 -20.21 11.10
N ASN A 40 26.27 -21.36 11.39
CA ASN A 40 24.96 -21.70 10.84
C ASN A 40 23.87 -20.75 11.34
N PHE A 41 23.88 -20.42 12.64
CA PHE A 41 22.96 -19.44 13.22
C PHE A 41 23.09 -18.07 12.55
N GLU A 42 24.31 -17.55 12.41
CA GLU A 42 24.55 -16.25 11.77
C GLU A 42 24.08 -16.24 10.31
N ARG A 43 24.37 -17.30 9.55
CA ARG A 43 23.93 -17.43 8.15
C ARG A 43 22.40 -17.36 8.05
N GLU A 44 21.69 -18.05 8.93
CA GLU A 44 20.23 -18.09 8.93
C GLU A 44 19.60 -16.79 9.47
N ALA A 45 20.19 -16.17 10.49
CA ALA A 45 19.78 -14.84 10.95
C ALA A 45 19.91 -13.79 9.83
N ASN A 46 21.02 -13.83 9.08
CA ASN A 46 21.21 -12.97 7.92
C ASN A 46 20.18 -13.23 6.82
N LEU A 47 19.87 -14.50 6.51
CA LEU A 47 18.82 -14.84 5.55
C LEU A 47 17.47 -14.25 5.96
N LEU A 48 17.07 -14.45 7.21
CA LEU A 48 15.79 -13.94 7.70
C LEU A 48 15.74 -12.41 7.76
N ALA A 49 16.86 -11.75 8.02
CA ALA A 49 16.96 -10.30 7.97
C ALA A 49 16.76 -9.71 6.57
N THR A 50 16.93 -10.51 5.50
CA THR A 50 16.61 -10.08 4.13
C THR A 50 15.14 -10.23 3.77
N LEU A 51 14.35 -10.94 4.59
CA LEU A 51 12.94 -11.15 4.32
C LEU A 51 12.12 -9.92 4.70
N ASN A 52 11.17 -9.57 3.84
CA ASN A 52 10.23 -8.48 4.04
C ASN A 52 8.83 -8.92 3.61
N HIS A 53 8.02 -9.32 4.58
CA HIS A 53 6.64 -9.77 4.38
C HIS A 53 5.81 -9.43 5.63
N PRO A 54 4.54 -8.98 5.50
CA PRO A 54 3.72 -8.58 6.65
C PRO A 54 3.50 -9.70 7.68
N SER A 55 3.42 -10.95 7.22
CA SER A 55 3.28 -12.14 8.09
C SER A 55 4.61 -12.72 8.59
N ILE A 56 5.72 -11.99 8.51
CA ILE A 56 7.03 -12.39 9.04
C ILE A 56 7.51 -11.30 10.01
N PRO A 57 7.85 -11.63 11.28
CA PRO A 57 8.35 -10.65 12.23
C PRO A 57 9.62 -9.96 11.73
N ARG A 58 9.71 -8.64 11.91
CA ARG A 58 10.95 -7.91 11.59
C ARG A 58 12.09 -8.37 12.51
N ILE A 59 13.28 -8.53 11.91
CA ILE A 59 14.50 -8.80 12.67
C ILE A 59 15.20 -7.47 12.93
N TYR A 60 15.49 -7.18 14.20
CA TYR A 60 16.19 -5.96 14.59
C TYR A 60 17.68 -6.19 14.75
N ASP A 61 18.10 -7.34 15.29
CA ASP A 61 19.51 -7.62 15.56
C ASP A 61 19.75 -9.13 15.81
N TYR A 62 21.00 -9.57 15.74
CA TYR A 62 21.45 -10.86 16.26
C TYR A 62 22.85 -10.76 16.85
N PHE A 63 23.12 -11.52 17.91
CA PHE A 63 24.45 -11.55 18.52
C PHE A 63 24.68 -12.88 19.23
N SER A 64 25.95 -13.21 19.48
CA SER A 64 26.33 -14.36 20.30
C SER A 64 27.19 -13.89 21.47
N GLN A 65 26.96 -14.48 22.65
CA GLN A 65 27.73 -14.24 23.86
C GLN A 65 27.99 -15.57 24.56
N ASP A 66 29.27 -15.87 24.80
CA ASP A 66 29.74 -17.15 25.35
C ASP A 66 29.17 -18.35 24.59
N ASP A 67 28.35 -19.15 25.28
CA ASP A 67 27.77 -20.39 24.79
C ASP A 67 26.33 -20.20 24.28
N ARG A 68 25.94 -18.95 23.97
CA ARG A 68 24.56 -18.57 23.66
C ARG A 68 24.51 -17.66 22.45
N SER A 69 23.49 -17.87 21.62
CA SER A 69 23.16 -17.02 20.48
C SER A 69 21.77 -16.42 20.69
N TYR A 70 21.60 -15.16 20.29
CA TYR A 70 20.42 -14.35 20.53
C TYR A 70 19.93 -13.74 19.21
N LEU A 71 18.64 -13.86 18.95
CA LEU A 71 17.96 -13.22 17.84
C LEU A 71 16.92 -12.24 18.37
N VAL A 72 17.05 -10.97 18.01
CA VAL A 72 16.17 -9.88 18.43
C VAL A 72 15.14 -9.62 17.34
N LEU A 73 13.88 -9.85 17.67
CA LEU A 73 12.74 -9.85 16.77
C LEU A 73 11.71 -8.82 17.23
N GLU A 74 10.84 -8.44 16.31
CA GLU A 74 9.58 -7.77 16.61
C GLU A 74 8.77 -8.56 17.65
N PHE A 75 8.29 -7.87 18.68
CA PHE A 75 7.41 -8.49 19.66
C PHE A 75 5.99 -8.54 19.11
N ILE A 76 5.50 -9.74 18.82
CA ILE A 76 4.15 -9.94 18.32
C ILE A 76 3.17 -9.93 19.50
N HIS A 77 2.36 -8.89 19.56
CA HIS A 77 1.24 -8.79 20.47
C HIS A 77 0.15 -9.74 19.95
N GLY A 78 -0.09 -10.87 20.64
CA GLY A 78 -1.11 -11.84 20.22
C GLY A 78 -1.08 -13.15 21.00
N LYS A 79 -1.80 -14.16 20.50
CA LYS A 79 -1.71 -15.56 20.95
C LYS A 79 -1.29 -16.43 19.78
N ASP A 80 -0.55 -17.51 20.05
CA ASP A 80 -0.36 -18.56 19.05
C ASP A 80 -1.66 -19.33 18.79
N LEU A 81 -1.75 -19.96 17.62
CA LEU A 81 -2.94 -20.66 17.18
C LEU A 81 -3.22 -21.90 18.04
N GLU A 82 -2.21 -22.49 18.67
CA GLU A 82 -2.38 -23.60 19.62
C GLU A 82 -3.15 -23.14 20.87
N ALA A 83 -2.77 -22.00 21.45
CA ALA A 83 -3.48 -21.36 22.54
C ALA A 83 -4.90 -20.97 22.13
N ILE A 84 -5.10 -20.45 20.91
CA ILE A 84 -6.44 -20.10 20.41
C ILE A 84 -7.34 -21.33 20.28
N ILE A 85 -6.83 -22.43 19.71
CA ILE A 85 -7.56 -23.70 19.59
C ILE A 85 -7.94 -24.21 20.99
N THR A 86 -7.04 -24.10 21.97
CA THR A 86 -7.27 -24.57 23.34
C THR A 86 -8.31 -23.70 24.05
N ASP A 87 -8.17 -22.38 23.99
CA ASP A 87 -8.98 -21.40 24.71
C ASP A 87 -10.39 -21.19 24.13
N THR A 88 -10.61 -21.56 22.86
CA THR A 88 -11.93 -21.44 22.24
C THR A 88 -12.90 -22.44 22.88
N ASP A 89 -14.14 -22.03 23.17
CA ASP A 89 -15.20 -22.96 23.56
C ASP A 89 -15.89 -23.50 22.30
N GLY A 90 -15.74 -24.81 22.02
CA GLY A 90 -16.29 -25.42 20.81
C GLY A 90 -15.37 -25.28 19.59
N PHE A 91 -15.89 -25.40 18.36
CA PHE A 91 -15.06 -25.34 17.16
C PHE A 91 -14.86 -23.90 16.67
N LEU A 92 -13.68 -23.63 16.10
CA LEU A 92 -13.43 -22.39 15.37
C LEU A 92 -14.33 -22.31 14.13
N LEU A 93 -14.68 -21.08 13.75
CA LEU A 93 -15.48 -20.83 12.57
C LEU A 93 -14.70 -21.21 11.31
N GLU A 94 -15.39 -21.85 10.37
CA GLU A 94 -14.82 -22.22 9.07
C GLU A 94 -14.19 -21.01 8.36
N GLU A 95 -14.87 -19.87 8.42
CA GLU A 95 -14.42 -18.61 7.82
C GLU A 95 -13.06 -18.14 8.35
N GLN A 96 -12.84 -18.30 9.66
CA GLN A 96 -11.61 -17.90 10.31
C GLN A 96 -10.46 -18.82 9.90
N ALA A 97 -10.69 -20.13 9.88
CA ALA A 97 -9.71 -21.12 9.42
C ALA A 97 -9.36 -20.92 7.93
N LEU A 98 -10.35 -20.58 7.10
CA LEU A 98 -10.17 -20.32 5.68
C LEU A 98 -9.34 -19.04 5.44
N THR A 99 -9.61 -17.97 6.19
CA THR A 99 -8.86 -16.71 6.12
C THR A 99 -7.40 -16.92 6.50
N TRP A 100 -7.15 -17.56 7.65
CA TRP A 100 -5.79 -17.90 8.07
C TRP A 100 -5.08 -18.83 7.11
N GLY A 101 -5.78 -19.82 6.53
CA GLY A 101 -5.22 -20.69 5.51
C GLY A 101 -4.75 -19.94 4.26
N ILE A 102 -5.52 -18.93 3.82
CA ILE A 102 -5.15 -18.09 2.67
C ILE A 102 -3.92 -17.25 2.97
N GLU A 103 -3.88 -16.58 4.12
CA GLU A 103 -2.73 -15.76 4.53
C GLU A 103 -1.47 -16.62 4.73
N LEU A 104 -1.62 -17.84 5.27
CA LEU A 104 -0.53 -18.81 5.40
C LEU A 104 -0.01 -19.25 4.03
N CYS A 105 -0.88 -19.48 3.05
CA CYS A 105 -0.45 -19.75 1.67
C CYS A 105 0.32 -18.55 1.05
N ASP A 106 -0.03 -17.31 1.41
CA ASP A 106 0.68 -16.13 0.91
C ASP A 106 2.12 -16.05 1.42
N VAL A 107 2.32 -16.20 2.73
CA VAL A 107 3.67 -16.21 3.29
C VAL A 107 4.49 -17.42 2.80
N LEU A 108 3.87 -18.60 2.64
CA LEU A 108 4.57 -19.76 2.07
C LEU A 108 4.95 -19.52 0.61
N SER A 109 4.07 -18.93 -0.19
CA SER A 109 4.39 -18.59 -1.60
C SER A 109 5.55 -17.60 -1.69
N TYR A 110 5.60 -16.62 -0.78
CA TYR A 110 6.72 -15.68 -0.67
C TYR A 110 8.04 -16.40 -0.34
N LEU A 111 8.04 -17.29 0.64
CA LEU A 111 9.23 -18.06 1.04
C LEU A 111 9.70 -19.01 -0.07
N HIS A 112 8.78 -19.74 -0.69
CA HIS A 112 9.06 -20.67 -1.78
C HIS A 112 9.51 -19.95 -3.07
N GLY A 113 9.13 -18.68 -3.24
CA GLY A 113 9.53 -17.83 -4.35
C GLY A 113 10.92 -17.20 -4.22
N HIS A 114 11.56 -17.30 -3.05
CA HIS A 114 12.86 -16.70 -2.77
C HIS A 114 13.96 -17.22 -3.74
N LYS A 115 14.93 -16.35 -4.06
CA LYS A 115 16.04 -16.62 -4.99
C LYS A 115 17.39 -16.34 -4.32
N PRO A 116 18.46 -17.13 -4.62
CA PRO A 116 18.55 -18.15 -5.66
C PRO A 116 17.80 -19.46 -5.34
N ASP A 117 17.71 -19.80 -4.05
CA ASP A 117 17.06 -21.03 -3.57
C ASP A 117 15.77 -20.71 -2.80
N PRO A 118 14.75 -21.58 -2.91
CA PRO A 118 13.51 -21.46 -2.15
C PRO A 118 13.75 -21.67 -0.65
N ILE A 119 13.08 -20.89 0.18
CA ILE A 119 13.10 -21.06 1.63
C ILE A 119 11.95 -21.99 2.03
N ILE A 120 12.26 -23.09 2.70
CA ILE A 120 11.28 -24.09 3.15
C ILE A 120 11.15 -23.97 4.67
N PHE A 121 9.92 -23.79 5.17
CA PHE A 121 9.67 -23.47 6.58
C PHE A 121 9.84 -24.70 7.51
N ARG A 122 9.38 -25.88 7.08
CA ARG A 122 9.55 -27.22 7.68
C ARG A 122 8.93 -27.47 9.05
N ASP A 123 8.43 -26.44 9.73
CA ASP A 123 7.82 -26.57 11.06
C ASP A 123 6.47 -25.85 11.16
N MET A 124 5.66 -25.93 10.10
CA MET A 124 4.29 -25.40 10.10
C MET A 124 3.42 -26.18 11.09
N LYS A 125 2.94 -25.49 12.13
CA LYS A 125 2.07 -26.01 13.20
C LYS A 125 1.42 -24.85 13.96
N PRO A 126 0.34 -25.08 14.72
CA PRO A 126 -0.35 -24.02 15.45
C PRO A 126 0.53 -23.20 16.41
N SER A 127 1.50 -23.80 17.09
CA SER A 127 2.39 -23.08 18.02
C SER A 127 3.33 -22.08 17.32
N ASN A 128 3.52 -22.22 16.00
CA ASN A 128 4.41 -21.38 15.19
C ASN A 128 3.63 -20.35 14.36
N VAL A 129 2.31 -20.26 14.55
CA VAL A 129 1.45 -19.27 13.90
C VAL A 129 0.86 -18.39 14.99
N MET A 130 1.28 -17.14 15.06
CA MET A 130 0.69 -16.15 15.97
C MET A 130 -0.43 -15.39 15.29
N VAL A 131 -1.52 -15.14 16.00
CA VAL A 131 -2.58 -14.22 15.57
C VAL A 131 -2.42 -12.94 16.40
N ASN A 132 -2.15 -11.83 15.72
CA ASN A 132 -1.95 -10.55 16.39
C ASN A 132 -3.28 -9.94 16.88
N HIS A 133 -3.25 -8.78 17.55
CA HIS A 133 -4.47 -8.13 18.05
C HIS A 133 -5.40 -7.61 16.94
N ASN A 134 -4.87 -7.43 15.73
CA ASN A 134 -5.63 -7.02 14.55
C ASN A 134 -6.29 -8.20 13.84
N GLY A 135 -5.94 -9.44 14.20
CA GLY A 135 -6.44 -10.67 13.60
C GLY A 135 -5.55 -11.28 12.52
N ASP A 136 -4.44 -10.64 12.18
CA ASP A 136 -3.52 -11.10 11.13
C ASP A 136 -2.64 -12.24 11.64
N ILE A 137 -2.31 -13.19 10.75
CA ILE A 137 -1.35 -14.26 11.06
C ILE A 137 0.09 -13.79 10.85
N ILE A 138 0.93 -14.14 11.82
CA ILE A 138 2.37 -13.93 11.81
C ILE A 138 3.06 -15.28 12.01
N LEU A 139 3.87 -15.68 11.04
CA LEU A 139 4.64 -16.91 11.10
C LEU A 139 5.87 -16.68 11.97
N VAL A 140 5.92 -17.36 13.11
CA VAL A 140 7.02 -17.26 14.07
C VAL A 140 7.83 -18.55 14.08
N ASP A 141 9.07 -18.46 14.56
CA ASP A 141 9.95 -19.63 14.72
C ASP A 141 10.30 -20.36 13.42
N PHE A 142 11.01 -19.65 12.54
CA PHE A 142 11.83 -20.29 11.51
C PHE A 142 12.84 -21.18 12.25
N GLY A 143 12.96 -22.45 11.87
CA GLY A 143 13.70 -23.48 12.61
C GLY A 143 15.24 -23.31 12.63
N ILE A 144 15.72 -22.19 13.17
CA ILE A 144 17.04 -21.59 12.90
C ILE A 144 18.26 -22.39 13.43
N ALA A 145 18.04 -23.41 14.27
CA ALA A 145 19.07 -24.40 14.56
C ALA A 145 18.47 -25.71 15.03
N LYS A 146 18.23 -26.62 14.09
CA LYS A 146 18.34 -28.05 14.39
C LYS A 146 19.66 -28.53 13.77
N THR A 147 20.62 -28.87 14.61
CA THR A 147 21.93 -29.40 14.21
C THR A 147 21.77 -30.59 13.27
N PHE A 148 22.37 -30.46 12.09
CA PHE A 148 22.62 -31.56 11.18
C PHE A 148 23.54 -32.58 11.85
N GLN A 149 23.05 -33.80 12.11
CA GLN A 149 23.91 -34.97 12.18
C GLN A 149 23.68 -35.78 10.90
N THR A 150 24.37 -35.39 9.84
CA THR A 150 24.52 -36.22 8.64
C THR A 150 25.13 -37.55 9.05
N GLY A 151 24.33 -38.62 9.05
CA GLY A 151 24.81 -39.99 9.30
C GLY A 151 23.98 -40.82 10.28
N VAL A 152 23.02 -40.24 11.00
CA VAL A 152 22.12 -41.02 11.87
C VAL A 152 20.76 -41.16 11.20
N LYS A 153 20.40 -42.38 10.78
CA LYS A 153 19.01 -42.72 10.43
C LYS A 153 18.13 -42.42 11.65
N GLY A 154 17.35 -41.34 11.61
CA GLY A 154 16.33 -41.04 12.62
C GLY A 154 16.29 -39.65 13.23
N THR A 155 17.11 -38.67 12.83
CA THR A 155 16.89 -37.28 13.27
C THR A 155 15.71 -36.66 12.52
N MET A 156 14.50 -36.87 13.02
CA MET A 156 13.27 -36.30 12.49
C MET A 156 13.37 -34.77 12.45
N ILE A 157 13.23 -34.18 11.26
CA ILE A 157 13.12 -32.74 11.06
C ILE A 157 11.63 -32.41 10.96
N GLY A 158 11.17 -31.42 11.74
CA GLY A 158 9.75 -31.07 11.88
C GLY A 158 9.12 -31.59 13.17
N THR A 159 7.81 -31.40 13.29
CA THR A 159 7.00 -31.86 14.42
C THR A 159 6.22 -33.11 14.01
N GLU A 160 6.30 -34.17 14.81
CA GLU A 160 5.58 -35.43 14.60
C GLU A 160 4.07 -35.16 14.44
N GLY A 161 3.39 -35.92 13.59
CA GLY A 161 1.97 -35.71 13.25
C GLY A 161 1.68 -34.58 12.25
N TYR A 162 2.48 -33.51 12.18
CA TYR A 162 2.34 -32.43 11.17
C TYR A 162 3.23 -32.64 9.94
N SER A 163 4.37 -33.30 10.14
CA SER A 163 5.34 -33.51 9.06
C SER A 163 4.88 -34.61 8.10
N PRO A 164 5.08 -34.48 6.78
CA PRO A 164 4.73 -35.49 5.79
C PRO A 164 5.76 -36.64 5.72
N PRO A 165 5.42 -37.80 5.10
CA PRO A 165 6.28 -38.98 5.07
C PRO A 165 7.69 -38.75 4.51
N GLU A 166 7.83 -37.95 3.45
CA GLU A 166 9.11 -37.65 2.82
C GLU A 166 10.05 -36.83 3.73
N GLN A 167 9.49 -36.03 4.64
CA GLN A 167 10.26 -35.27 5.61
C GLN A 167 10.90 -36.19 6.68
N TYR A 168 10.29 -37.35 6.98
CA TYR A 168 10.91 -38.40 7.82
C TYR A 168 12.09 -39.09 7.12
N ARG A 169 12.17 -39.01 5.78
CA ARG A 169 13.30 -39.50 4.98
C ARG A 169 14.40 -38.45 4.81
N GLY A 170 14.19 -37.24 5.34
CA GLY A 170 15.13 -36.11 5.24
C GLY A 170 14.99 -35.27 3.97
N GLU A 171 13.91 -35.46 3.20
CA GLU A 171 13.63 -34.65 2.03
C GLU A 171 12.91 -33.36 2.45
N ALA A 172 13.43 -32.23 2.00
CA ALA A 172 12.82 -30.93 2.24
C ALA A 172 12.37 -30.33 0.90
N THR A 173 11.07 -30.25 0.71
CA THR A 173 10.45 -29.66 -0.48
C THR A 173 9.39 -28.63 -0.06
N PRO A 174 9.08 -27.64 -0.92
CA PRO A 174 7.93 -26.74 -0.71
C PRO A 174 6.61 -27.49 -0.43
N LEU A 175 6.45 -28.67 -1.04
CA LEU A 175 5.28 -29.54 -0.88
C LEU A 175 5.14 -30.10 0.54
N ALA A 176 6.22 -30.11 1.32
CA ALA A 176 6.17 -30.50 2.71
C ALA A 176 5.47 -29.45 3.59
N ASP A 177 5.68 -28.16 3.31
CA ASP A 177 5.00 -27.07 4.00
C ASP A 177 3.49 -27.06 3.69
N ILE A 178 3.11 -27.44 2.46
CA ILE A 178 1.70 -27.58 2.04
C ILE A 178 0.99 -28.68 2.84
N TYR A 179 1.63 -29.83 3.01
CA TYR A 179 1.08 -30.90 3.85
C TYR A 179 0.94 -30.46 5.31
N ALA A 180 1.98 -29.82 5.85
CA ALA A 180 1.98 -29.36 7.24
C ALA A 180 0.96 -28.23 7.48
N LEU A 181 0.69 -27.38 6.48
CA LEU A 181 -0.43 -26.43 6.49
C LEU A 181 -1.77 -27.17 6.50
N GLY A 182 -1.95 -28.20 5.67
CA GLY A 182 -3.13 -29.08 5.70
C GLY A 182 -3.37 -29.69 7.08
N ALA A 183 -2.31 -30.19 7.72
CA ALA A 183 -2.37 -30.75 9.08
C ALA A 183 -2.72 -29.68 10.13
N THR A 184 -2.18 -28.48 9.97
CA THR A 184 -2.48 -27.31 10.83
C THR A 184 -3.95 -26.90 10.72
N LEU A 185 -4.50 -26.81 9.50
CA LEU A 185 -5.90 -26.49 9.28
C LEU A 185 -6.84 -27.61 9.76
N HIS A 186 -6.45 -28.88 9.57
CA HIS A 186 -7.19 -30.02 10.12
C HIS A 186 -7.27 -29.95 11.65
N HIS A 187 -6.15 -29.70 12.33
CA HIS A 187 -6.15 -29.52 13.79
C HIS A 187 -7.02 -28.32 14.19
N THR A 188 -6.89 -27.19 13.49
CA THR A 188 -7.67 -25.97 13.75
C THR A 188 -9.18 -26.22 13.70
N LEU A 189 -9.64 -27.00 12.71
CA LEU A 189 -11.07 -27.27 12.51
C LEU A 189 -11.63 -28.41 13.36
N THR A 190 -10.79 -29.34 13.81
CA THR A 190 -11.21 -30.55 14.54
C THR A 190 -10.85 -30.55 16.01
N ARG A 191 -9.95 -29.65 16.45
CA ARG A 191 -9.32 -29.64 17.78
C ARG A 191 -8.66 -30.97 18.17
N ARG A 192 -8.31 -31.80 17.18
CA ARG A 192 -7.54 -33.02 17.41
C ARG A 192 -6.11 -32.78 17.04
N ASP A 193 -5.27 -32.81 18.06
CA ASP A 193 -3.84 -32.71 17.89
C ASP A 193 -3.32 -33.92 17.09
N PRO A 194 -2.75 -33.70 15.89
CA PRO A 194 -2.18 -34.77 15.07
C PRO A 194 -1.08 -35.56 15.77
N ARG A 195 -0.43 -35.00 16.79
CA ARG A 195 0.63 -35.67 17.58
C ARG A 195 0.09 -36.83 18.43
N LEU A 196 -1.20 -36.83 18.77
CA LEU A 196 -1.83 -37.82 19.65
C LEU A 196 -2.45 -38.98 18.87
N GLU A 197 -2.31 -38.99 17.55
CA GLU A 197 -3.01 -39.89 16.64
C GLU A 197 -1.98 -40.61 15.74
N PRO A 198 -2.31 -41.77 15.15
CA PRO A 198 -1.39 -42.46 14.25
C PRO A 198 -0.94 -41.55 13.09
N PRO A 199 0.35 -41.50 12.74
CA PRO A 199 0.83 -40.63 11.67
C PRO A 199 0.22 -41.03 10.33
N PHE A 200 0.00 -40.03 9.47
CA PHE A 200 -0.55 -40.20 8.10
C PHE A 200 -1.96 -40.81 8.01
N SER A 201 -2.72 -40.84 9.12
CA SER A 201 -4.07 -41.42 9.19
C SER A 201 -5.20 -40.40 8.98
N PHE A 202 -4.93 -39.24 8.36
CA PHE A 202 -5.93 -38.16 8.21
C PHE A 202 -7.20 -38.59 7.44
N ASN A 203 -7.08 -39.52 6.50
CA ASN A 203 -8.19 -40.12 5.76
C ASN A 203 -9.17 -40.93 6.65
N GLU A 204 -8.71 -41.45 7.79
CA GLU A 204 -9.55 -42.19 8.75
C GLU A 204 -10.33 -41.27 9.70
N ARG A 205 -9.97 -39.98 9.71
CA ARG A 205 -10.52 -38.92 10.57
C ARG A 205 -11.04 -37.72 9.76
N PRO A 206 -12.09 -37.92 8.94
CA PRO A 206 -12.67 -36.84 8.15
C PRO A 206 -13.18 -35.71 9.05
N ILE A 207 -12.86 -34.47 8.67
CA ILE A 207 -13.15 -33.25 9.44
C ILE A 207 -14.64 -33.17 9.76
N ARG A 208 -15.50 -33.44 8.76
CA ARG A 208 -16.96 -33.30 8.90
C ARG A 208 -17.60 -34.33 9.82
N LYS A 209 -16.93 -35.45 10.13
CA LYS A 209 -17.40 -36.40 11.16
C LYS A 209 -17.23 -35.82 12.57
N MET A 210 -16.26 -34.91 12.74
CA MET A 210 -15.92 -34.29 14.01
C MET A 210 -16.57 -32.92 14.17
N ASN A 211 -16.52 -32.12 13.11
CA ASN A 211 -17.10 -30.79 13.00
C ASN A 211 -18.00 -30.74 11.75
N PRO A 212 -19.28 -31.14 11.85
CA PRO A 212 -20.20 -31.17 10.72
C PRO A 212 -20.50 -29.80 10.09
N ALA A 213 -20.13 -28.71 10.77
CA ALA A 213 -20.33 -27.35 10.28
C ALA A 213 -19.37 -26.98 9.14
N VAL A 214 -18.27 -27.73 8.97
CA VAL A 214 -17.31 -27.52 7.88
C VAL A 214 -17.91 -27.95 6.54
N SER A 215 -17.70 -27.12 5.53
CA SER A 215 -18.13 -27.38 4.16
C SER A 215 -17.39 -28.56 3.52
N PRO A 216 -18.04 -29.32 2.63
CA PRO A 216 -17.37 -30.36 1.86
C PRO A 216 -16.28 -29.78 0.93
N GLU A 217 -16.43 -28.52 0.50
CA GLU A 217 -15.44 -27.84 -0.31
C GLU A 217 -14.13 -27.60 0.46
N LEU A 218 -14.19 -27.05 1.68
CA LEU A 218 -12.99 -26.83 2.48
C LEU A 218 -12.35 -28.14 2.91
N GLU A 219 -13.15 -29.14 3.30
CA GLU A 219 -12.65 -30.47 3.63
C GLU A 219 -11.91 -31.10 2.44
N ALA A 220 -12.42 -30.96 1.22
CA ALA A 220 -11.74 -31.46 0.02
C ALA A 220 -10.38 -30.79 -0.21
N VAL A 221 -10.28 -29.47 0.02
CA VAL A 221 -9.00 -28.75 -0.11
C VAL A 221 -7.99 -29.27 0.92
N ILE A 222 -8.39 -29.39 2.18
CA ILE A 222 -7.50 -29.88 3.25
C ILE A 222 -7.07 -31.33 2.98
N ASN A 223 -8.00 -32.19 2.54
CA ASN A 223 -7.69 -33.58 2.18
C ASN A 223 -6.76 -33.70 0.97
N THR A 224 -6.80 -32.75 0.04
CA THR A 224 -5.87 -32.70 -1.10
C THR A 224 -4.46 -32.34 -0.63
N ALA A 225 -4.33 -31.38 0.28
CA ALA A 225 -3.02 -31.04 0.88
C ALA A 225 -2.44 -32.21 1.72
N LEU A 226 -3.30 -33.02 2.33
CA LEU A 226 -2.94 -34.14 3.21
C LEU A 226 -2.72 -35.48 2.49
N GLN A 227 -2.66 -35.51 1.15
CA GLN A 227 -2.42 -36.75 0.42
C GLN A 227 -1.05 -37.36 0.77
N TYR A 228 -1.01 -38.70 0.86
CA TYR A 228 0.22 -39.41 1.19
C TYR A 228 1.28 -39.21 0.11
N ASN A 229 0.90 -39.40 -1.16
CA ASN A 229 1.79 -39.19 -2.30
C ASN A 229 1.92 -37.70 -2.60
N VAL A 230 3.14 -37.28 -2.94
CA VAL A 230 3.47 -35.88 -3.23
C VAL A 230 2.77 -35.37 -4.49
N GLU A 231 2.63 -36.22 -5.52
CA GLU A 231 2.00 -35.87 -6.81
C GLU A 231 0.50 -35.60 -6.72
N ASP A 232 -0.15 -36.10 -5.66
CA ASP A 232 -1.59 -35.93 -5.44
C ASP A 232 -1.90 -34.65 -4.63
N ARG A 233 -0.87 -33.88 -4.22
CA ARG A 233 -1.00 -32.61 -3.49
C ARG A 233 -1.01 -31.42 -4.44
N TYR A 234 -1.30 -30.23 -3.89
CA TYR A 234 -1.18 -28.98 -4.65
C TYR A 234 0.29 -28.73 -5.04
N PRO A 235 0.59 -28.45 -6.34
CA PRO A 235 1.97 -28.25 -6.80
C PRO A 235 2.68 -27.06 -6.14
N THR A 236 1.93 -26.01 -5.78
CA THR A 236 2.44 -24.82 -5.11
C THR A 236 1.48 -24.32 -4.02
N ALA A 237 2.00 -23.52 -3.09
CA ALA A 237 1.18 -22.84 -2.09
C ALA A 237 0.15 -21.88 -2.74
N GLY A 238 0.47 -21.34 -3.91
CA GLY A 238 -0.45 -20.55 -4.74
C GLY A 238 -1.65 -21.36 -5.24
N ASP A 239 -1.43 -22.59 -5.72
CA ASP A 239 -2.53 -23.48 -6.16
C ASP A 239 -3.47 -23.85 -5.01
N MET A 240 -2.89 -24.11 -3.82
CA MET A 240 -3.68 -24.34 -2.60
C MET A 240 -4.49 -23.10 -2.21
N LYS A 241 -3.90 -21.89 -2.34
CA LYS A 241 -4.60 -20.63 -2.10
C LYS A 241 -5.80 -20.46 -3.02
N GLU A 242 -5.63 -20.71 -4.31
CA GLU A 242 -6.74 -20.65 -5.27
C GLU A 242 -7.84 -21.65 -4.94
N ALA A 243 -7.48 -22.86 -4.50
CA ALA A 243 -8.45 -23.86 -4.07
C ALA A 243 -9.22 -23.41 -2.81
N LEU A 244 -8.56 -22.83 -1.81
CA LEU A 244 -9.20 -22.25 -0.62
C LEU A 244 -10.14 -21.09 -0.98
N LEU A 245 -9.70 -20.19 -1.87
CA LEU A 245 -10.53 -19.09 -2.38
C LEU A 245 -11.77 -19.62 -3.10
N ASN A 246 -11.62 -20.64 -3.95
CA ASN A 246 -12.73 -21.25 -4.66
C ASN A 246 -13.70 -21.98 -3.72
N ALA A 247 -13.20 -22.64 -2.68
CA ALA A 247 -14.02 -23.22 -1.62
C ALA A 247 -14.86 -22.13 -0.93
N GLY A 248 -14.25 -21.02 -0.54
CA GLY A 248 -14.96 -19.87 0.05
C GLY A 248 -16.01 -19.25 -0.88
N ARG A 249 -15.81 -19.27 -2.20
CA ARG A 249 -16.78 -18.73 -3.18
C ARG A 249 -17.99 -19.64 -3.30
N LYS A 250 -17.79 -20.95 -3.36
CA LYS A 250 -18.83 -21.96 -3.58
C LYS A 250 -19.77 -22.14 -2.40
N THR A 251 -19.24 -22.05 -1.18
CA THR A 251 -20.05 -22.07 0.05
C THR A 251 -20.89 -20.81 0.21
N GLY A 252 -20.77 -19.85 -0.70
CA GLY A 252 -21.32 -18.52 -0.58
C GLY A 252 -20.71 -17.77 0.61
N MET A 253 -19.66 -18.28 1.25
CA MET A 253 -19.02 -17.65 2.40
C MET A 253 -18.24 -16.41 2.00
N LEU A 254 -17.71 -16.31 0.77
CA LEU A 254 -17.20 -15.05 0.22
C LEU A 254 -18.30 -14.07 -0.20
N THR A 255 -19.58 -14.51 -0.23
CA THR A 255 -20.77 -13.71 -0.57
C THR A 255 -21.66 -13.42 0.65
N ARG A 256 -21.52 -14.22 1.72
CA ARG A 256 -22.19 -14.22 3.03
C ARG A 256 -21.14 -14.26 4.15
N MET A 257 -19.99 -13.63 3.92
CA MET A 257 -19.21 -13.14 5.05
C MET A 257 -20.17 -12.25 5.83
N PRO A 258 -20.35 -12.46 7.14
CA PRO A 258 -20.65 -11.34 7.99
C PRO A 258 -19.58 -10.30 7.70
N THR A 259 -20.02 -9.18 7.17
CA THR A 259 -19.30 -7.91 7.24
C THR A 259 -19.20 -7.53 8.72
N ALA A 260 -18.36 -8.24 9.46
CA ALA A 260 -18.10 -8.07 10.90
C ALA A 260 -16.83 -8.87 11.24
N SER A 261 -15.61 -8.44 10.89
CA SER A 261 -15.11 -7.06 10.91
C SER A 261 -14.18 -6.76 9.72
N LEU A 262 -14.77 -6.67 8.52
CA LEU A 262 -14.68 -5.39 7.83
C LEU A 262 -15.91 -4.53 8.27
N GLN A 263 -16.12 -4.26 9.57
CA GLN A 263 -15.61 -2.95 9.99
C GLN A 263 -14.31 -2.75 9.24
N ALA A 264 -14.35 -1.91 8.19
CA ALA A 264 -13.25 -0.96 8.00
C ALA A 264 -12.69 -0.77 9.40
N SER A 265 -11.43 -1.13 9.63
CA SER A 265 -10.80 -1.00 10.93
C SER A 265 -10.81 0.48 11.27
N ALA A 266 -11.97 1.04 11.62
CA ALA A 266 -12.61 2.13 10.86
C ALA A 266 -11.61 3.01 10.13
N VAL A 267 -10.97 2.54 9.02
CA VAL A 267 -9.58 2.91 8.62
C VAL A 267 -9.09 4.04 9.51
N LYS A 268 -8.66 3.69 10.72
CA LYS A 268 -8.57 4.72 11.76
C LYS A 268 -7.45 5.65 11.34
N PRO A 269 -7.71 6.96 11.27
CA PRO A 269 -6.65 7.89 10.98
C PRO A 269 -5.57 7.71 12.03
N LEU A 270 -4.32 7.55 11.57
CA LEU A 270 -3.13 7.58 12.40
C LEU A 270 -3.13 8.86 13.23
N TRP A 271 -3.55 9.94 12.59
CA TRP A 271 -3.88 11.22 13.20
C TRP A 271 -4.81 12.02 12.29
N THR A 272 -5.49 13.00 12.88
CA THR A 272 -6.25 14.03 12.17
C THR A 272 -5.80 15.41 12.63
N PHE A 273 -5.87 16.40 11.74
CA PHE A 273 -5.63 17.79 12.09
C PHE A 273 -6.75 18.67 11.54
N SER A 274 -7.26 19.58 12.37
CA SER A 274 -8.36 20.47 12.03
C SER A 274 -7.82 21.84 11.60
N CYS A 275 -8.17 22.27 10.40
CA CYS A 275 -8.08 23.65 9.96
C CYS A 275 -9.33 24.43 10.40
N GLU A 276 -9.33 25.75 10.19
CA GLU A 276 -10.46 26.62 10.56
C GLU A 276 -11.57 26.59 9.49
N ASP A 277 -11.23 26.20 8.25
CA ASP A 277 -12.15 26.10 7.10
C ASP A 277 -11.80 24.90 6.20
N GLU A 278 -12.58 24.70 5.14
CA GLU A 278 -12.50 23.58 4.21
C GLU A 278 -11.11 23.37 3.60
N ILE A 279 -10.75 22.10 3.42
CA ILE A 279 -9.53 21.70 2.71
C ILE A 279 -9.93 21.09 1.37
N ARG A 280 -9.73 21.85 0.28
CA ARG A 280 -9.91 21.36 -1.10
C ARG A 280 -8.59 21.12 -1.83
N GLY A 281 -7.49 21.65 -1.27
CA GLY A 281 -6.15 21.52 -1.82
C GLY A 281 -5.59 20.11 -1.66
N THR A 282 -4.45 19.87 -2.31
CA THR A 282 -3.70 18.61 -2.22
C THR A 282 -2.50 18.81 -1.29
N PRO A 283 -2.25 17.90 -0.33
CA PRO A 283 -1.09 18.01 0.55
C PRO A 283 0.23 17.76 -0.19
N ALA A 284 1.30 18.34 0.33
CA ALA A 284 2.69 18.06 -0.05
C ALA A 284 3.49 17.66 1.18
N ILE A 285 4.59 16.93 1.00
CA ILE A 285 5.44 16.49 2.12
C ILE A 285 6.90 16.78 1.82
N HIS A 286 7.65 17.23 2.83
CA HIS A 286 9.11 17.38 2.76
C HIS A 286 9.71 17.21 4.15
N ARG A 287 10.72 16.34 4.27
CA ARG A 287 11.46 16.09 5.53
C ARG A 287 10.57 15.86 6.76
N GLY A 288 9.49 15.11 6.60
CA GLY A 288 8.57 14.78 7.69
C GLY A 288 7.59 15.91 8.08
N THR A 289 7.47 16.96 7.26
CA THR A 289 6.43 17.99 7.40
C THR A 289 5.47 17.93 6.22
N VAL A 290 4.17 17.83 6.53
CA VAL A 290 3.06 17.95 5.57
C VAL A 290 2.65 19.42 5.45
N PHE A 291 2.55 19.91 4.22
CA PHE A 291 2.05 21.23 3.88
C PHE A 291 0.68 21.12 3.23
N ILE A 292 -0.29 21.89 3.72
CA ILE A 292 -1.66 21.87 3.20
C ILE A 292 -2.29 23.26 3.26
N GLY A 293 -2.92 23.68 2.17
CA GLY A 293 -3.69 24.92 2.11
C GLY A 293 -5.13 24.73 2.57
N SER A 294 -5.69 25.75 3.22
CA SER A 294 -7.11 25.81 3.60
C SER A 294 -7.78 27.08 3.06
N TYR A 295 -9.10 27.05 2.96
CA TYR A 295 -9.92 28.22 2.64
C TYR A 295 -9.94 29.28 3.75
N ASP A 296 -9.41 28.99 4.93
CA ASP A 296 -9.25 29.95 6.03
C ASP A 296 -8.14 30.99 5.79
N ASN A 297 -7.63 31.06 4.55
CA ASN A 297 -6.52 31.90 4.13
C ASN A 297 -5.18 31.52 4.79
N ASN A 298 -4.93 30.24 5.08
CA ASN A 298 -3.63 29.81 5.60
C ASN A 298 -3.04 28.62 4.83
N LEU A 299 -1.71 28.60 4.76
CA LEU A 299 -0.92 27.39 4.57
C LEU A 299 -0.52 26.84 5.94
N TYR A 300 -0.82 25.57 6.19
CA TYR A 300 -0.43 24.85 7.41
C TYR A 300 0.78 23.97 7.16
N ALA A 301 1.67 23.91 8.16
CA ALA A 301 2.74 22.93 8.28
C ALA A 301 2.50 22.03 9.49
N ILE A 302 2.44 20.73 9.25
CA ILE A 302 2.01 19.71 10.20
C ILE A 302 3.09 18.62 10.24
N ASN A 303 3.42 18.11 11.42
CA ASN A 303 4.32 16.98 11.55
C ASN A 303 3.68 15.72 10.96
N ALA A 304 4.35 15.08 10.01
CA ALA A 304 3.84 13.90 9.31
C ALA A 304 3.67 12.67 10.22
N ALA A 305 4.48 12.55 11.28
CA ALA A 305 4.49 11.38 12.14
C ALA A 305 3.34 11.36 13.15
N ASP A 306 2.93 12.53 13.66
CA ASP A 306 1.96 12.61 14.77
C ASP A 306 0.85 13.64 14.58
N GLY A 307 0.80 14.34 13.44
CA GLY A 307 -0.25 15.31 13.12
C GLY A 307 -0.16 16.60 13.93
N LYS A 308 0.93 16.85 14.67
CA LYS A 308 1.06 18.09 15.46
C LYS A 308 1.33 19.29 14.58
N PHE A 309 0.67 20.39 14.91
CA PHE A 309 0.94 21.71 14.35
C PHE A 309 2.41 22.10 14.51
N GLN A 310 3.02 22.61 13.44
CA GLN A 310 4.36 23.21 13.49
C GLN A 310 4.29 24.73 13.32
N TRP A 311 3.67 25.20 12.24
CA TRP A 311 3.45 26.62 11.96
C TRP A 311 2.33 26.81 10.93
N LYS A 312 1.79 28.03 10.83
CA LYS A 312 0.92 28.44 9.72
C LYS A 312 1.37 29.78 9.14
N TYR A 313 1.10 29.99 7.86
CA TYR A 313 1.37 31.23 7.14
C TYR A 313 0.06 31.81 6.59
N PRO A 314 -0.31 33.05 6.98
CA PRO A 314 -1.54 33.68 6.52
C PRO A 314 -1.38 34.34 5.14
N THR A 315 -2.43 34.25 4.33
CA THR A 315 -2.64 34.94 3.06
C THR A 315 -3.88 35.84 3.14
N GLU A 316 -4.14 36.63 2.09
CA GLU A 316 -5.35 37.48 2.01
C GLU A 316 -6.52 36.80 1.27
N GLY A 317 -6.39 35.50 0.98
CA GLY A 317 -7.34 34.69 0.23
C GLY A 317 -7.04 33.20 0.35
N GLY A 318 -8.01 32.34 0.03
CA GLY A 318 -7.91 30.89 0.26
C GLY A 318 -6.70 30.26 -0.44
N VAL A 319 -6.13 29.24 0.18
CA VAL A 319 -5.00 28.48 -0.40
C VAL A 319 -5.51 27.16 -0.94
N VAL A 320 -5.73 27.11 -2.26
CA VAL A 320 -6.33 25.94 -2.94
C VAL A 320 -5.33 25.08 -3.70
N THR A 321 -4.14 25.61 -3.96
CA THR A 321 -3.13 24.94 -4.78
C THR A 321 -2.42 23.83 -4.01
N ARG A 322 -1.89 22.84 -4.72
CA ARG A 322 -0.92 21.89 -4.17
C ARG A 322 0.40 22.63 -3.94
N PRO A 323 0.95 22.68 -2.72
CA PRO A 323 2.26 23.27 -2.51
C PRO A 323 3.35 22.47 -3.25
N ALA A 324 4.28 23.17 -3.89
CA ALA A 324 5.51 22.56 -4.41
C ALA A 324 6.65 22.85 -3.43
N VAL A 325 7.57 21.89 -3.26
CA VAL A 325 8.73 22.07 -2.38
C VAL A 325 10.01 21.92 -3.20
N PHE A 326 10.90 22.90 -3.09
CA PHE A 326 12.21 22.90 -3.74
C PHE A 326 13.22 23.63 -2.85
N GLU A 327 14.39 23.03 -2.62
CA GLU A 327 15.48 23.61 -1.81
C GLU A 327 15.04 24.22 -0.46
N ASP A 328 14.25 23.48 0.33
CA ASP A 328 13.70 23.94 1.62
C ASP A 328 12.74 25.15 1.55
N ASN A 329 12.23 25.49 0.37
CA ASN A 329 11.18 26.50 0.17
C ASN A 329 9.87 25.84 -0.29
N VAL A 330 8.75 26.37 0.17
CA VAL A 330 7.40 25.94 -0.18
C VAL A 330 6.76 27.03 -1.04
N TYR A 331 6.30 26.64 -2.23
CA TYR A 331 5.73 27.48 -3.27
C TYR A 331 4.25 27.15 -3.40
N PHE A 332 3.37 28.14 -3.34
CA PHE A 332 1.92 27.91 -3.44
C PHE A 332 1.20 29.16 -3.93
N GLY A 333 0.15 28.94 -4.71
CA GLY A 333 -0.78 29.98 -5.17
C GLY A 333 -1.95 30.17 -4.21
N SER A 334 -2.43 31.40 -4.12
CA SER A 334 -3.60 31.80 -3.33
C SER A 334 -4.61 32.59 -4.17
N GLU A 335 -5.86 32.59 -3.71
CA GLU A 335 -6.93 33.43 -4.26
C GLU A 335 -6.68 34.93 -4.08
N ASP A 336 -5.69 35.33 -3.26
CA ASP A 336 -5.24 36.71 -3.09
C ASP A 336 -4.45 37.29 -4.29
N ARG A 337 -4.36 36.52 -5.39
CA ARG A 337 -3.65 36.87 -6.63
C ARG A 337 -2.13 36.88 -6.47
N ARG A 338 -1.62 36.01 -5.59
CA ARG A 338 -0.18 35.89 -5.35
C ARG A 338 0.28 34.43 -5.42
N LEU A 339 1.51 34.27 -5.90
CA LEU A 339 2.34 33.10 -5.63
C LEU A 339 3.23 33.44 -4.44
N HIS A 340 3.06 32.72 -3.34
CA HIS A 340 3.84 32.88 -2.12
C HIS A 340 4.97 31.85 -2.08
N VAL A 341 6.12 32.29 -1.55
CA VAL A 341 7.27 31.41 -1.28
C VAL A 341 7.71 31.61 0.14
N VAL A 342 7.66 30.54 0.93
CA VAL A 342 7.99 30.54 2.36
C VAL A 342 9.01 29.46 2.67
N GLY A 343 9.84 29.67 3.69
CA GLY A 343 10.81 28.66 4.11
C GLY A 343 10.11 27.47 4.79
N ALA A 344 10.34 26.25 4.32
CA ALA A 344 9.68 25.01 4.77
C ALA A 344 9.84 24.74 6.28
N ARG A 345 10.93 25.20 6.88
CA ARG A 345 11.18 25.02 8.33
C ARG A 345 10.50 26.04 9.23
N SER A 346 10.31 27.27 8.75
CA SER A 346 9.91 28.41 9.61
C SER A 346 8.60 29.08 9.22
N GLY A 347 8.09 28.81 8.02
CA GLY A 347 6.95 29.52 7.45
C GLY A 347 7.23 30.99 7.12
N LYS A 348 8.47 31.49 7.28
CA LYS A 348 8.82 32.88 6.97
C LYS A 348 8.81 33.09 5.46
N VAL A 349 8.26 34.23 5.04
CA VAL A 349 8.29 34.66 3.65
C VAL A 349 9.73 34.78 3.15
N VAL A 350 9.98 34.20 1.99
CA VAL A 350 11.21 34.37 1.23
C VAL A 350 10.99 35.46 0.20
N TRP A 351 9.92 35.34 -0.60
CA TRP A 351 9.45 36.37 -1.54
C TRP A 351 8.01 36.05 -1.99
N THR A 352 7.39 37.03 -2.67
CA THR A 352 6.03 36.91 -3.21
C THR A 352 5.99 37.46 -4.63
N TYR A 353 5.25 36.79 -5.52
CA TYR A 353 5.01 37.22 -6.89
C TYR A 353 3.53 37.55 -7.10
N TYR A 354 3.24 38.60 -7.86
CA TYR A 354 1.90 39.16 -8.02
C TYR A 354 1.33 38.87 -9.42
N THR A 355 0.07 38.46 -9.45
CA THR A 355 -0.76 38.31 -10.66
C THR A 355 -1.95 39.26 -10.58
N GLU A 356 -2.67 39.44 -11.70
CA GLU A 356 -3.87 40.29 -11.72
C GLU A 356 -5.14 39.52 -11.33
N GLY A 357 -5.05 38.19 -11.25
CA GLY A 357 -6.13 37.27 -10.95
C GLY A 357 -5.70 36.15 -10.00
N PRO A 358 -6.65 35.44 -9.36
CA PRO A 358 -6.37 34.34 -8.45
C PRO A 358 -5.41 33.29 -9.01
N VAL A 359 -4.53 32.74 -8.17
CA VAL A 359 -3.63 31.65 -8.55
C VAL A 359 -4.21 30.33 -8.05
N ARG A 360 -4.98 29.65 -8.91
CA ARG A 360 -5.64 28.36 -8.62
C ARG A 360 -4.95 27.16 -9.26
N SER A 361 -4.00 27.40 -10.15
CA SER A 361 -3.12 26.39 -10.72
C SER A 361 -1.95 26.12 -9.78
N SER A 362 -1.61 24.85 -9.55
CA SER A 362 -0.50 24.53 -8.67
C SER A 362 0.85 24.86 -9.34
N PRO A 363 1.86 25.33 -8.58
CA PRO A 363 3.17 25.61 -9.15
C PRO A 363 3.90 24.32 -9.55
N ARG A 364 4.50 24.33 -10.74
CA ARG A 364 5.39 23.28 -11.25
C ARG A 364 6.80 23.83 -11.38
N ILE A 365 7.76 23.22 -10.68
CA ILE A 365 9.16 23.65 -10.70
C ILE A 365 9.95 22.74 -11.64
N ALA A 366 10.65 23.32 -12.62
CA ALA A 366 11.53 22.62 -13.55
C ALA A 366 12.54 23.58 -14.18
N GLU A 367 13.76 23.11 -14.46
CA GLU A 367 14.79 23.88 -15.18
C GLU A 367 15.03 25.30 -14.62
N GLY A 368 15.02 25.45 -13.30
CA GLY A 368 15.22 26.75 -12.64
C GLY A 368 14.04 27.73 -12.73
N HIS A 369 12.88 27.28 -13.19
CA HIS A 369 11.67 28.07 -13.34
C HIS A 369 10.49 27.46 -12.56
N ILE A 370 9.54 28.31 -12.23
CA ILE A 370 8.25 27.98 -11.64
C ILE A 370 7.20 28.32 -12.70
N PHE A 371 6.47 27.31 -13.15
CA PHE A 371 5.38 27.42 -14.10
C PHE A 371 4.05 27.31 -13.36
N PHE A 372 3.14 28.26 -13.58
CA PHE A 372 1.80 28.21 -13.00
C PHE A 372 0.81 29.04 -13.82
N GLY A 373 -0.45 28.61 -13.80
CA GLY A 373 -1.56 29.36 -14.37
C GLY A 373 -2.20 30.34 -13.40
N SER A 374 -2.83 31.39 -13.93
CA SER A 374 -3.68 32.29 -13.15
C SER A 374 -5.00 32.56 -13.86
N ASP A 375 -5.98 32.99 -13.07
CA ASP A 375 -7.26 33.48 -13.57
C ASP A 375 -7.12 34.85 -14.28
N ASP A 376 -5.92 35.44 -14.33
CA ASP A 376 -5.59 36.60 -15.19
C ASP A 376 -5.37 36.24 -16.67
N HIS A 377 -5.62 34.98 -17.04
CA HIS A 377 -5.50 34.46 -18.42
C HIS A 377 -4.07 34.24 -18.90
N TYR A 378 -3.11 34.10 -17.99
CA TYR A 378 -1.72 33.80 -18.32
C TYR A 378 -1.22 32.48 -17.72
N LEU A 379 -0.34 31.83 -18.49
CA LEU A 379 0.68 30.93 -17.97
C LEU A 379 1.93 31.75 -17.64
N HIS A 380 2.37 31.71 -16.39
CA HIS A 380 3.55 32.42 -15.91
C HIS A 380 4.75 31.48 -15.85
N ALA A 381 5.93 32.00 -16.21
CA ALA A 381 7.21 31.42 -15.84
C ALA A 381 7.99 32.42 -14.98
N VAL A 382 8.35 31.99 -13.76
CA VAL A 382 9.08 32.81 -12.79
C VAL A 382 10.39 32.12 -12.47
N ASN A 383 11.49 32.87 -12.45
CA ASN A 383 12.79 32.31 -12.08
C ASN A 383 12.80 31.94 -10.59
N VAL A 384 13.15 30.68 -10.28
CA VAL A 384 13.00 30.11 -8.92
C VAL A 384 13.87 30.81 -7.87
N ASN A 385 15.03 31.33 -8.30
CA ASN A 385 16.02 31.95 -7.41
C ASN A 385 15.74 33.42 -7.15
N THR A 386 15.27 34.15 -8.16
CA THR A 386 15.10 35.61 -8.08
C THR A 386 13.66 36.05 -7.84
N GLY A 387 12.68 35.16 -8.04
CA GLY A 387 11.26 35.49 -7.97
C GLY A 387 10.78 36.44 -9.07
N ARG A 388 11.61 36.69 -10.10
CA ARG A 388 11.27 37.59 -11.22
C ARG A 388 10.61 36.83 -12.36
N ALA A 389 9.67 37.48 -13.03
CA ALA A 389 9.07 36.94 -14.26
C ALA A 389 10.17 36.71 -15.31
N ALA A 390 10.26 35.48 -15.82
CA ALA A 390 11.01 35.18 -17.03
C ALA A 390 10.18 35.54 -18.26
N TRP A 391 8.91 35.12 -18.29
CA TRP A 391 7.93 35.46 -19.31
C TRP A 391 6.49 35.17 -18.83
N LYS A 392 5.51 35.64 -19.60
CA LYS A 392 4.09 35.28 -19.49
C LYS A 392 3.58 34.89 -20.87
N PHE A 393 2.72 33.87 -20.94
CA PHE A 393 2.07 33.41 -22.16
C PHE A 393 0.55 33.57 -22.03
N GLU A 394 -0.07 34.32 -22.94
CA GLU A 394 -1.50 34.62 -22.93
C GLU A 394 -2.32 33.44 -23.44
N THR A 395 -3.29 32.98 -22.66
CA THR A 395 -4.16 31.84 -23.00
C THR A 395 -5.60 32.26 -23.27
N THR A 396 -5.92 33.57 -23.27
CA THR A 396 -7.27 34.15 -23.49
C THR A 396 -8.33 33.81 -22.43
N PHE A 397 -8.21 32.68 -21.75
CA PHE A 397 -9.10 32.22 -20.67
C PHE A 397 -8.29 31.81 -19.42
N PRO A 398 -8.92 31.79 -18.23
CA PRO A 398 -8.27 31.38 -16.98
C PRO A 398 -7.54 30.04 -17.08
N VAL A 399 -6.35 29.97 -16.47
CA VAL A 399 -5.52 28.76 -16.46
C VAL A 399 -5.57 28.13 -15.08
N ARG A 400 -6.40 27.10 -14.93
CA ARG A 400 -6.57 26.37 -13.65
C ARG A 400 -5.93 24.98 -13.64
N SER A 401 -5.56 24.45 -14.80
CA SER A 401 -4.77 23.21 -14.85
C SER A 401 -3.36 23.45 -14.33
N THR A 402 -2.78 22.47 -13.65
CA THR A 402 -1.37 22.54 -13.22
C THR A 402 -0.48 22.23 -14.42
N PRO A 403 0.50 23.09 -14.78
CA PRO A 403 1.38 22.83 -15.91
C PRO A 403 2.18 21.54 -15.72
N PHE A 404 2.33 20.77 -16.80
CA PHE A 404 3.18 19.60 -16.83
C PHE A 404 4.39 19.85 -17.73
N VAL A 405 5.59 19.53 -17.26
CA VAL A 405 6.83 19.75 -17.99
C VAL A 405 7.41 18.42 -18.43
N ALA A 406 7.59 18.23 -19.74
CA ALA A 406 8.27 17.09 -20.33
C ALA A 406 8.78 17.43 -21.74
N ASN A 407 9.88 16.79 -22.16
CA ASN A 407 10.44 16.95 -23.51
C ASN A 407 10.65 18.42 -23.92
N GLU A 408 11.17 19.24 -23.01
CA GLU A 408 11.40 20.69 -23.20
C GLU A 408 10.13 21.53 -23.46
N LEU A 409 8.95 20.94 -23.21
CA LEU A 409 7.66 21.58 -23.37
C LEU A 409 6.91 21.64 -22.04
N VAL A 410 6.11 22.69 -21.93
CA VAL A 410 5.16 22.97 -20.87
C VAL A 410 3.76 22.77 -21.45
N TYR A 411 3.06 21.76 -20.95
CA TYR A 411 1.70 21.43 -21.36
C TYR A 411 0.70 22.01 -20.37
N VAL A 412 -0.32 22.71 -20.86
CA VAL A 412 -1.32 23.35 -20.00
C VAL A 412 -2.67 23.51 -20.69
N GLY A 413 -3.75 23.30 -19.94
CA GLY A 413 -5.13 23.56 -20.36
C GLY A 413 -5.76 24.79 -19.70
N ASN A 414 -6.73 25.41 -20.37
CA ASN A 414 -7.48 26.56 -19.86
C ASN A 414 -9.00 26.31 -19.77
N GLU A 415 -9.73 27.24 -19.16
CA GLU A 415 -11.20 27.15 -19.03
C GLU A 415 -11.96 27.33 -20.35
N GLY A 416 -11.33 27.87 -21.39
CA GLY A 416 -11.89 27.99 -22.74
C GLY A 416 -11.91 26.67 -23.51
N GLY A 417 -11.18 25.66 -23.03
CA GLY A 417 -11.02 24.36 -23.68
C GLY A 417 -9.77 24.25 -24.56
N ASP A 418 -8.90 25.26 -24.55
CA ASP A 418 -7.63 25.17 -25.23
C ASP A 418 -6.61 24.40 -24.39
N PHE A 419 -5.78 23.65 -25.08
CA PHE A 419 -4.65 22.90 -24.54
C PHE A 419 -3.41 23.25 -25.35
N TYR A 420 -2.39 23.79 -24.68
CA TYR A 420 -1.20 24.34 -25.31
C TYR A 420 0.02 23.48 -24.99
N ALA A 421 0.96 23.46 -25.92
CA ALA A 421 2.36 23.16 -25.64
C ALA A 421 3.21 24.39 -25.92
N VAL A 422 3.93 24.83 -24.90
CA VAL A 422 4.79 26.03 -24.93
C VAL A 422 6.20 25.59 -24.57
N ASP A 423 7.23 26.11 -25.22
CA ASP A 423 8.61 25.83 -24.81
C ASP A 423 9.05 26.68 -23.60
N PHE A 424 10.27 26.45 -23.12
CA PHE A 424 10.84 27.23 -22.01
C PHE A 424 11.13 28.70 -22.32
N ARG A 425 10.98 29.14 -23.59
CA ARG A 425 11.09 30.55 -23.98
C ARG A 425 9.73 31.26 -24.00
N GLY A 426 8.64 30.53 -23.77
CA GLY A 426 7.28 31.05 -23.83
C GLY A 426 6.70 31.02 -25.25
N GLU A 427 7.31 30.29 -26.19
CA GLU A 427 6.79 30.17 -27.55
C GLU A 427 5.85 28.98 -27.68
N MET A 428 4.63 29.23 -28.19
CA MET A 428 3.67 28.16 -28.50
C MET A 428 4.21 27.30 -29.65
N LYS A 429 4.33 25.99 -29.41
CA LYS A 429 4.66 25.01 -30.45
C LYS A 429 3.43 24.47 -31.14
N TRP A 430 2.37 24.22 -30.38
CA TRP A 430 1.08 23.81 -30.93
C TRP A 430 -0.06 24.13 -29.94
N ARG A 431 -1.29 24.10 -30.48
CA ARG A 431 -2.55 24.26 -29.73
C ARG A 431 -3.54 23.20 -30.18
N PHE A 432 -4.22 22.61 -29.22
CA PHE A 432 -5.39 21.77 -29.40
C PHE A 432 -6.62 22.44 -28.78
N GLN A 433 -7.79 22.29 -29.38
CA GLN A 433 -9.04 22.86 -28.87
C GLN A 433 -10.05 21.75 -28.57
N ALA A 434 -10.34 21.53 -27.30
CA ALA A 434 -11.43 20.71 -26.81
C ALA A 434 -12.76 21.47 -26.91
N LYS A 435 -13.89 20.77 -26.75
CA LYS A 435 -15.22 21.41 -26.89
C LYS A 435 -15.64 22.19 -25.64
N ARG A 436 -15.00 21.91 -24.50
CA ARG A 436 -15.25 22.56 -23.21
C ARG A 436 -13.93 22.64 -22.43
N ALA A 437 -13.98 23.33 -21.29
CA ALA A 437 -12.87 23.57 -20.38
C ALA A 437 -11.95 22.36 -20.15
N VAL A 438 -10.64 22.61 -20.19
CA VAL A 438 -9.58 21.67 -19.82
C VAL A 438 -8.95 22.15 -18.52
N THR A 439 -9.63 21.85 -17.42
CA THR A 439 -9.14 22.19 -16.07
C THR A 439 -8.35 21.05 -15.42
N SER A 440 -8.42 19.83 -15.97
CA SER A 440 -7.57 18.73 -15.52
C SER A 440 -6.10 19.03 -15.83
N SER A 441 -5.21 18.65 -14.93
CA SER A 441 -3.78 18.77 -15.19
C SER A 441 -3.35 17.66 -16.14
N PRO A 442 -2.47 17.93 -17.12
CA PRO A 442 -2.00 16.89 -18.01
C PRO A 442 -0.94 16.00 -17.37
N ILE A 443 -0.78 14.80 -17.94
CA ILE A 443 0.38 13.94 -17.73
C ILE A 443 0.97 13.60 -19.09
N ALA A 444 2.28 13.78 -19.25
CA ALA A 444 3.00 13.36 -20.45
C ALA A 444 4.03 12.27 -20.13
N VAL A 445 3.99 11.17 -20.89
CA VAL A 445 4.96 10.06 -20.79
C VAL A 445 5.32 9.60 -22.20
N GLY A 446 6.62 9.51 -22.47
CA GLY A 446 7.12 9.15 -23.80
C GLY A 446 6.66 10.16 -24.86
N GLN A 447 5.87 9.68 -25.82
CA GLN A 447 5.39 10.46 -26.97
C GLN A 447 3.93 10.93 -26.83
N ALA A 448 3.27 10.68 -25.69
CA ALA A 448 1.87 11.02 -25.52
C ALA A 448 1.64 11.95 -24.31
N VAL A 449 0.64 12.82 -24.43
CA VAL A 449 0.10 13.64 -23.35
C VAL A 449 -1.38 13.35 -23.15
N TYR A 450 -1.77 13.15 -21.89
CA TYR A 450 -3.09 12.71 -21.47
C TYR A 450 -3.76 13.75 -20.58
N PHE A 451 -5.04 14.03 -20.81
CA PHE A 451 -5.82 14.95 -19.98
C PHE A 451 -7.33 14.70 -20.12
N GLY A 452 -8.07 15.01 -19.07
CA GLY A 452 -9.53 15.02 -19.07
C GLY A 452 -10.11 16.39 -19.47
N SER A 453 -11.28 16.36 -20.11
CA SER A 453 -12.03 17.57 -20.48
C SER A 453 -13.45 17.53 -19.93
N MET A 454 -14.00 18.71 -19.70
CA MET A 454 -15.41 18.89 -19.35
C MET A 454 -16.37 18.55 -20.50
N ASP A 455 -15.86 18.21 -21.68
CA ASP A 455 -16.65 17.71 -22.81
C ASP A 455 -16.96 16.20 -22.76
N ASN A 456 -16.64 15.55 -21.62
CA ASN A 456 -16.80 14.11 -21.34
C ASN A 456 -15.80 13.24 -22.10
N THR A 457 -14.58 13.73 -22.32
CA THR A 457 -13.55 12.99 -23.05
C THR A 457 -12.24 12.99 -22.28
N LEU A 458 -11.62 11.81 -22.19
CA LEU A 458 -10.19 11.68 -21.89
C LEU A 458 -9.43 11.63 -23.22
N TYR A 459 -8.49 12.56 -23.39
CA TYR A 459 -7.70 12.71 -24.59
C TYR A 459 -6.31 12.10 -24.41
N ALA A 460 -5.79 11.53 -25.50
CA ALA A 460 -4.38 11.29 -25.70
C ALA A 460 -3.93 12.01 -26.97
N LEU A 461 -2.97 12.91 -26.84
CA LEU A 461 -2.38 13.63 -27.96
C LEU A 461 -0.91 13.23 -28.13
N ASP A 462 -0.40 13.30 -29.35
CA ASP A 462 1.04 13.21 -29.60
C ASP A 462 1.72 14.45 -29.00
N ALA A 463 2.69 14.22 -28.12
CA ALA A 463 3.32 15.25 -27.30
C ALA A 463 4.08 16.31 -28.14
N ARG A 464 4.51 15.96 -29.36
CA ARG A 464 5.30 16.85 -30.24
C ARG A 464 4.44 17.69 -31.15
N SER A 465 3.33 17.14 -31.63
CA SER A 465 2.53 17.74 -32.70
C SER A 465 1.14 18.20 -32.23
N GLY A 466 0.63 17.70 -31.10
CA GLY A 466 -0.71 17.99 -30.60
C GLY A 466 -1.83 17.24 -31.31
N TRP A 467 -1.50 16.28 -32.19
CA TRP A 467 -2.49 15.49 -32.92
C TRP A 467 -3.13 14.45 -32.00
N ILE A 468 -4.42 14.19 -32.19
CA ILE A 468 -5.13 13.16 -31.42
C ILE A 468 -4.55 11.79 -31.77
N VAL A 469 -4.03 11.08 -30.77
CA VAL A 469 -3.71 9.65 -30.85
C VAL A 469 -4.99 8.85 -30.66
N TRP A 470 -5.73 9.12 -29.58
CA TRP A 470 -7.04 8.54 -29.32
C TRP A 470 -7.89 9.41 -28.39
N ARG A 471 -9.18 9.05 -28.30
CA ARG A 471 -10.16 9.63 -27.38
C ARG A 471 -10.94 8.53 -26.69
N PHE A 472 -11.16 8.68 -25.39
CA PHE A 472 -12.00 7.79 -24.59
C PHE A 472 -13.22 8.57 -24.07
N ARG A 473 -14.42 8.05 -24.30
CA ARG A 473 -15.68 8.73 -23.94
C ARG A 473 -16.07 8.39 -22.51
N LEU A 474 -16.06 9.39 -21.64
CA LEU A 474 -16.60 9.33 -20.29
C LEU A 474 -18.12 9.55 -20.34
N GLY A 475 -18.84 9.13 -19.30
CA GLY A 475 -20.28 9.40 -19.18
C GLY A 475 -20.57 10.90 -18.97
N LYS A 476 -19.75 11.57 -18.15
CA LYS A 476 -19.77 13.03 -17.94
C LYS A 476 -18.37 13.65 -17.96
N GLY A 477 -18.31 14.98 -17.94
CA GLY A 477 -17.08 15.77 -17.92
C GLY A 477 -16.16 15.40 -16.75
N SER A 478 -14.86 15.60 -16.95
CA SER A 478 -13.86 15.34 -15.92
C SER A 478 -12.94 16.54 -15.76
N ILE A 479 -12.78 16.98 -14.51
CA ILE A 479 -11.74 17.91 -14.06
C ILE A 479 -10.54 17.16 -13.44
N VAL A 480 -10.62 15.83 -13.38
CA VAL A 480 -9.68 14.98 -12.66
C VAL A 480 -8.40 14.84 -13.47
N THR A 481 -7.27 15.08 -12.82
CA THR A 481 -5.95 14.79 -13.39
C THR A 481 -5.82 13.27 -13.50
N PRO A 482 -5.63 12.70 -14.71
CA PRO A 482 -5.43 11.26 -14.85
C PRO A 482 -4.15 10.83 -14.12
N ALA A 483 -4.09 9.59 -13.62
CA ALA A 483 -2.87 8.96 -13.14
C ALA A 483 -2.44 7.88 -14.12
N LEU A 484 -1.13 7.76 -14.37
CA LEU A 484 -0.57 6.77 -15.28
C LEU A 484 0.48 5.94 -14.54
N ALA A 485 0.30 4.62 -14.59
CA ALA A 485 1.34 3.66 -14.24
C ALA A 485 1.36 2.56 -15.30
N GLU A 486 2.55 2.04 -15.63
CA GLU A 486 2.75 1.05 -16.69
C GLU A 486 2.02 1.48 -18.00
N ASN A 487 0.96 0.78 -18.36
CA ASN A 487 0.12 1.05 -19.53
C ASN A 487 -1.34 1.36 -19.17
N VAL A 488 -1.63 1.70 -17.91
CA VAL A 488 -3.00 1.95 -17.43
C VAL A 488 -3.13 3.39 -16.97
N ILE A 489 -4.09 4.09 -17.57
CA ILE A 489 -4.54 5.40 -17.15
C ILE A 489 -5.75 5.23 -16.25
N VAL A 490 -5.67 5.74 -15.03
CA VAL A 490 -6.79 5.81 -14.11
C VAL A 490 -7.29 7.25 -14.03
N THR A 491 -8.60 7.46 -14.17
CA THR A 491 -9.21 8.80 -14.06
C THR A 491 -10.61 8.73 -13.48
N GLY A 492 -11.03 9.79 -12.81
CA GLY A 492 -12.39 9.97 -12.30
C GLY A 492 -13.23 10.85 -13.21
N ALA A 493 -14.56 10.76 -13.12
CA ALA A 493 -15.47 11.65 -13.84
C ALA A 493 -16.70 12.05 -13.02
N ALA A 494 -17.42 13.07 -13.52
CA ALA A 494 -18.59 13.63 -12.85
C ALA A 494 -19.83 12.72 -12.88
N ASP A 495 -19.75 11.57 -13.55
CA ASP A 495 -20.77 10.52 -13.58
C ASP A 495 -20.68 9.55 -12.39
N GLY A 496 -19.68 9.73 -11.52
CA GLY A 496 -19.47 8.87 -10.35
C GLY A 496 -18.76 7.57 -10.71
N PHE A 497 -17.93 7.57 -11.75
CA PHE A 497 -17.08 6.44 -12.08
C PHE A 497 -15.59 6.80 -11.97
N ILE A 498 -14.83 5.83 -11.47
CA ILE A 498 -13.38 5.73 -11.63
C ILE A 498 -13.14 4.75 -12.77
N TYR A 499 -12.47 5.20 -13.83
CA TYR A 499 -12.16 4.44 -15.03
C TYR A 499 -10.69 4.05 -15.03
N ALA A 500 -10.39 2.83 -15.45
CA ALA A 500 -9.07 2.44 -15.93
C ALA A 500 -9.11 2.14 -17.41
N VAL A 501 -8.21 2.78 -18.15
CA VAL A 501 -8.14 2.73 -19.61
C VAL A 501 -6.73 2.34 -20.01
N ASP A 502 -6.63 1.44 -20.98
CA ASP A 502 -5.35 1.09 -21.60
C ASP A 502 -4.78 2.28 -22.38
N ALA A 503 -3.56 2.69 -22.05
CA ALA A 503 -2.94 3.91 -22.54
C ALA A 503 -2.60 3.88 -24.04
N GLN A 504 -2.55 2.68 -24.65
CA GLN A 504 -2.23 2.50 -26.07
C GLN A 504 -3.49 2.37 -26.92
N SER A 505 -4.45 1.55 -26.47
CA SER A 505 -5.62 1.16 -27.27
C SER A 505 -6.89 1.94 -26.94
N ALA A 506 -6.89 2.76 -25.90
CA ALA A 506 -8.08 3.42 -25.35
C ALA A 506 -9.17 2.44 -24.88
N ARG A 507 -8.84 1.16 -24.65
CA ARG A 507 -9.80 0.16 -24.17
C ARG A 507 -10.03 0.33 -22.67
N GLU A 508 -11.30 0.34 -22.26
CA GLU A 508 -11.65 0.25 -20.84
C GLU A 508 -11.18 -1.10 -20.28
N LEU A 509 -10.35 -1.07 -19.24
CA LEU A 509 -9.88 -2.27 -18.54
C LEU A 509 -10.84 -2.64 -17.42
N TRP A 510 -11.25 -1.64 -16.63
CA TRP A 510 -12.26 -1.76 -15.60
C TRP A 510 -12.84 -0.39 -15.27
N ARG A 511 -13.98 -0.38 -14.58
CA ARG A 511 -14.55 0.82 -13.96
C ARG A 511 -15.16 0.47 -12.61
N PHE A 512 -15.10 1.43 -11.68
CA PHE A 512 -15.66 1.33 -10.35
C PHE A 512 -16.68 2.46 -10.12
N ARG A 513 -17.83 2.14 -9.53
CA ARG A 513 -18.92 3.11 -9.27
C ARG A 513 -18.84 3.64 -7.85
N THR A 514 -18.73 4.97 -7.72
CA THR A 514 -18.85 5.71 -6.46
C THR A 514 -20.29 6.21 -6.25
N ASP A 515 -20.59 6.72 -5.06
CA ASP A 515 -21.94 7.18 -4.73
C ASP A 515 -22.22 8.59 -5.30
N HIS A 516 -21.16 9.37 -5.53
CA HIS A 516 -21.24 10.70 -6.13
C HIS A 516 -20.05 10.97 -7.08
N GLN A 517 -19.99 12.18 -7.67
CA GLN A 517 -18.94 12.56 -8.62
C GLN A 517 -17.52 12.35 -8.06
N VAL A 518 -16.64 11.84 -8.90
CA VAL A 518 -15.22 11.71 -8.58
C VAL A 518 -14.53 13.00 -8.98
N SER A 519 -14.06 13.75 -7.98
CA SER A 519 -13.36 15.03 -8.18
C SER A 519 -11.92 15.02 -7.66
N GLY A 520 -11.59 14.14 -6.71
CA GLY A 520 -10.22 13.91 -6.27
C GLY A 520 -9.43 13.15 -7.32
N SER A 521 -8.26 13.64 -7.69
CA SER A 521 -7.43 12.93 -8.68
C SER A 521 -6.87 11.64 -8.10
N PRO A 522 -6.83 10.53 -8.85
CA PRO A 522 -6.32 9.27 -8.35
C PRO A 522 -4.80 9.33 -8.13
N VAL A 523 -4.31 8.56 -7.16
CA VAL A 523 -2.89 8.25 -7.00
C VAL A 523 -2.70 6.76 -7.01
N ILE A 524 -1.74 6.31 -7.81
CA ILE A 524 -1.35 4.89 -7.88
C ILE A 524 -0.13 4.72 -6.99
N TYR A 525 -0.21 3.81 -6.02
CA TYR A 525 0.91 3.43 -5.17
C TYR A 525 0.90 1.92 -4.97
N ARG A 526 2.01 1.27 -5.33
CA ARG A 526 2.13 -0.20 -5.41
C ARG A 526 0.99 -0.78 -6.27
N ASP A 527 0.18 -1.66 -5.69
CA ASP A 527 -0.95 -2.32 -6.36
C ASP A 527 -2.30 -1.69 -5.98
N SER A 528 -2.29 -0.42 -5.56
CA SER A 528 -3.47 0.28 -5.08
C SER A 528 -3.66 1.65 -5.72
N VAL A 529 -4.92 2.02 -5.92
CA VAL A 529 -5.39 3.30 -6.42
C VAL A 529 -6.16 3.98 -5.31
N TYR A 530 -5.72 5.15 -4.90
CA TYR A 530 -6.40 6.00 -3.93
C TYR A 530 -7.12 7.12 -4.66
N CYS A 531 -8.41 7.28 -4.43
CA CYS A 531 -9.21 8.30 -5.11
C CYS A 531 -10.28 8.87 -4.19
N GLY A 532 -10.39 10.20 -4.16
CA GLY A 532 -11.39 10.92 -3.38
C GLY A 532 -12.64 11.24 -4.18
N SER A 533 -13.80 11.12 -3.55
CA SER A 533 -15.10 11.42 -4.13
C SER A 533 -15.83 12.49 -3.33
N VAL A 534 -16.79 13.15 -3.98
CA VAL A 534 -17.64 14.18 -3.38
C VAL A 534 -18.70 13.58 -2.44
N ASP A 535 -18.89 12.26 -2.46
CA ASP A 535 -19.66 11.54 -1.42
C ASP A 535 -18.95 11.49 -0.06
N GLY A 536 -17.76 12.09 0.03
CA GLY A 536 -16.96 12.14 1.23
C GLY A 536 -16.21 10.85 1.54
N GLN A 537 -16.13 9.93 0.58
CA GLN A 537 -15.35 8.71 0.70
C GLN A 537 -14.02 8.81 -0.04
N VAL A 538 -12.96 8.29 0.60
CA VAL A 538 -11.75 7.84 -0.10
C VAL A 538 -11.91 6.37 -0.41
N TYR A 539 -11.64 6.01 -1.66
CA TYR A 539 -11.61 4.63 -2.13
C TYR A 539 -10.17 4.18 -2.32
N CYS A 540 -9.83 3.01 -1.78
CA CYS A 540 -8.64 2.26 -2.13
C CYS A 540 -9.07 1.06 -2.99
N LEU A 541 -8.68 1.08 -4.26
CA LEU A 541 -8.99 0.04 -5.23
C LEU A 541 -7.72 -0.72 -5.61
N GLU A 542 -7.84 -2.01 -5.89
CA GLU A 542 -6.77 -2.77 -6.52
C GLU A 542 -6.53 -2.26 -7.94
N TYR A 543 -5.27 -1.95 -8.25
CA TYR A 543 -4.88 -1.26 -9.48
C TYR A 543 -5.22 -2.04 -10.76
N ARG A 544 -5.03 -3.38 -10.76
CA ARG A 544 -5.25 -4.18 -11.99
C ARG A 544 -6.72 -4.53 -12.24
N THR A 545 -7.55 -4.63 -11.20
CA THR A 545 -8.92 -5.16 -11.31
C THR A 545 -10.01 -4.13 -11.00
N GLY A 546 -9.68 -3.03 -10.32
CA GLY A 546 -10.65 -2.08 -9.80
C GLY A 546 -11.43 -2.61 -8.59
N ARG A 547 -11.03 -3.75 -8.00
CA ARG A 547 -11.68 -4.32 -6.81
C ARG A 547 -11.46 -3.40 -5.61
N LEU A 548 -12.53 -3.05 -4.92
CA LEU A 548 -12.45 -2.29 -3.67
C LEU A 548 -11.67 -3.08 -2.60
N ARG A 549 -10.58 -2.50 -2.09
CA ARG A 549 -9.80 -3.00 -0.95
C ARG A 549 -10.37 -2.47 0.35
N TRP A 550 -10.52 -1.15 0.44
CA TRP A 550 -11.15 -0.47 1.56
C TRP A 550 -11.68 0.89 1.14
N LYS A 551 -12.54 1.48 1.99
CA LYS A 551 -12.96 2.88 1.87
C LYS A 551 -13.02 3.55 3.24
N PHE A 552 -12.76 4.86 3.27
CA PHE A 552 -12.81 5.67 4.48
C PHE A 552 -13.77 6.84 4.28
N ALA A 553 -14.68 7.06 5.22
CA ALA A 553 -15.67 8.12 5.16
C ALA A 553 -15.24 9.32 6.01
N THR A 554 -15.17 10.48 5.38
CA THR A 554 -15.06 11.80 6.01
C THR A 554 -16.45 12.43 6.14
N LYS A 555 -16.57 13.56 6.84
CA LYS A 555 -17.85 14.28 7.00
C LYS A 555 -18.09 15.28 5.86
N GLY A 556 -17.12 15.48 4.98
CA GLY A 556 -17.15 16.42 3.87
C GLY A 556 -16.68 15.78 2.58
N ALA A 557 -16.74 16.49 1.46
CA ALA A 557 -16.26 16.01 0.17
C ALA A 557 -14.73 15.94 0.13
N ILE A 558 -14.18 14.95 -0.59
CA ILE A 558 -12.74 14.90 -0.88
C ILE A 558 -12.53 15.29 -2.33
N THR A 559 -12.12 16.54 -2.52
CA THR A 559 -11.88 17.14 -3.85
C THR A 559 -10.39 17.23 -4.20
N GLY A 560 -9.52 17.20 -3.19
CA GLY A 560 -8.07 17.15 -3.36
C GLY A 560 -7.57 15.78 -3.83
N THR A 561 -6.36 15.76 -4.38
CA THR A 561 -5.63 14.53 -4.71
C THR A 561 -5.05 13.95 -3.42
N PRO A 562 -5.18 12.66 -3.11
CA PRO A 562 -4.46 12.04 -2.01
C PRO A 562 -2.93 12.16 -2.20
N LEU A 563 -2.17 12.23 -1.12
CA LEU A 563 -0.70 12.10 -1.15
C LEU A 563 -0.31 10.81 -0.46
N VAL A 564 0.47 9.95 -1.13
CA VAL A 564 1.02 8.75 -0.50
C VAL A 564 2.51 8.95 -0.26
N TYR A 565 2.97 8.77 0.98
CA TYR A 565 4.37 8.80 1.37
C TYR A 565 4.61 7.87 2.55
N ASP A 566 5.62 7.00 2.43
CA ASP A 566 6.01 6.05 3.48
C ASP A 566 4.84 5.20 4.02
N ASP A 567 4.06 4.61 3.10
CA ASP A 567 2.85 3.83 3.42
C ASP A 567 1.75 4.60 4.17
N ILE A 568 1.78 5.94 4.14
CA ILE A 568 0.74 6.81 4.70
C ILE A 568 0.07 7.62 3.59
N VAL A 569 -1.26 7.63 3.57
CA VAL A 569 -2.12 8.40 2.68
C VAL A 569 -2.64 9.63 3.40
N TYR A 570 -2.26 10.82 2.94
CA TYR A 570 -2.75 12.10 3.43
C TYR A 570 -3.87 12.62 2.53
N ILE A 571 -5.00 12.98 3.13
CA ILE A 571 -6.17 13.51 2.41
C ILE A 571 -6.71 14.76 3.11
N GLY A 572 -7.08 15.77 2.32
CA GLY A 572 -7.85 16.91 2.80
C GLY A 572 -9.34 16.73 2.47
N SER A 573 -10.22 17.13 3.38
CA SER A 573 -11.67 17.10 3.19
C SER A 573 -12.31 18.45 3.47
N THR A 574 -13.48 18.69 2.88
CA THR A 574 -14.29 19.89 3.15
C THR A 574 -14.96 19.87 4.52
N ASP A 575 -14.66 18.90 5.39
CA ASP A 575 -15.02 18.94 6.81
C ASP A 575 -13.95 19.58 7.69
N HIS A 576 -13.03 20.31 7.05
CA HIS A 576 -11.96 21.08 7.66
C HIS A 576 -10.85 20.18 8.25
N GLN A 577 -10.89 18.87 8.00
CA GLN A 577 -9.88 17.93 8.49
C GLN A 577 -8.90 17.51 7.39
N ILE A 578 -7.64 17.37 7.78
CA ILE A 578 -6.69 16.50 7.10
C ILE A 578 -6.59 15.19 7.87
N TYR A 579 -6.57 14.08 7.13
CA TYR A 579 -6.45 12.73 7.67
C TYR A 579 -5.17 12.09 7.18
N ALA A 580 -4.47 11.39 8.07
CA ALA A 580 -3.40 10.45 7.72
C ALA A 580 -3.89 9.02 7.91
N LEU A 581 -3.97 8.26 6.83
CA LEU A 581 -4.45 6.87 6.81
C LEU A 581 -3.29 5.94 6.45
N LEU A 582 -3.31 4.69 6.90
CA LEU A 582 -2.38 3.69 6.37
C LEU A 582 -2.77 3.34 4.92
N ALA A 583 -1.77 3.20 4.05
CA ALA A 583 -1.95 2.88 2.62
C ALA A 583 -2.50 1.47 2.40
#